data_AF-A0A2E4QK25-F1
#
_entry.id   AF-A0A2E4QK25-F1
#
_cell.length_a   1.000
_cell.length_b   1.000
_cell.length_c   1.000
_cell.angle_alpha   90.00
_cell.angle_beta   90.00
_cell.angle_gamma   90.00
#
_symmetry.space_group_name_H-M   'P 1'
#
loop_
_entity.id
_entity.type
_entity.pdbx_description
1 polymer ?
#
loop_
_entity_poly.entity_id
_entity_poly.type
_entity_poly.pdbx_seq_one_letter_code
_entity_poly.pdbx_strand_id
1 'polypeptide(L)'
;MESGKKNPWPLRILIGSMVCFVVGSIIVLGQMDAFGDALDPERNNISSIDAGDDEKAIIIDNSGCYRAYGVEFEGNVTLFELDGSDENGVVEEVKCKLDWNAMSIDGSVEYTILGSWELSEGAYLLQLECEGTCANETVWFTSIDKMESDLMGSPMIIIGASFCCFGIFLLPLSGVLLAFSQNKKQSVMMVVGPDGNLMPLTDLTPDNVQEQINSINRDATDGVGFDVRTGEYMNQQNNVNAQQMDGTGDVQAGTMLTTEQVYALMRGDVEAATPQEQEQQVADPFPTSTIQPSSTPSPIDVKPKTQIDRKIPIAKNEDWQSWDED
;
A
#
# COMPACT_ATOMS: atom_id res chain seq x y z
N MET A 1 -8.88 -11.41 -34.40
CA MET A 1 -8.29 -11.62 -33.05
C MET A 1 -7.36 -10.46 -32.76
N GLU A 2 -7.85 -9.41 -32.09
CA GLU A 2 -6.98 -8.34 -31.65
C GLU A 2 -6.18 -8.81 -30.43
N SER A 3 -4.85 -8.70 -30.52
CA SER A 3 -3.96 -8.99 -29.40
C SER A 3 -4.19 -7.94 -28.33
N GLY A 4 -4.83 -8.34 -27.22
CA GLY A 4 -5.11 -7.46 -26.09
C GLY A 4 -3.82 -6.84 -25.56
N LYS A 5 -3.60 -5.55 -25.86
CA LYS A 5 -2.41 -4.81 -25.44
C LYS A 5 -2.32 -4.84 -23.92
N LYS A 6 -1.38 -5.62 -23.38
CA LYS A 6 -0.98 -5.56 -21.96
C LYS A 6 -0.67 -4.10 -21.64
N ASN A 7 -1.28 -3.54 -20.59
CA ASN A 7 -0.91 -2.22 -20.12
C ASN A 7 0.59 -2.25 -19.72
N PRO A 8 1.49 -1.49 -20.38
CA PRO A 8 2.91 -1.56 -20.10
C PRO A 8 3.30 -0.82 -18.81
N TRP A 9 2.38 -0.02 -18.22
CA TRP A 9 2.68 0.83 -17.06
C TRP A 9 3.22 0.07 -15.84
N PRO A 10 2.61 -1.03 -15.34
CA PRO A 10 3.13 -1.73 -14.16
C PRO A 10 4.56 -2.26 -14.36
N LEU A 11 4.88 -2.71 -15.58
CA LEU A 11 6.23 -3.17 -15.94
C LEU A 11 7.23 -2.00 -16.02
N ARG A 12 6.82 -0.85 -16.59
CA ARG A 12 7.65 0.36 -16.63
C ARG A 12 7.93 0.92 -15.23
N ILE A 13 6.94 0.91 -14.35
CA ILE A 13 7.09 1.35 -12.95
C ILE A 13 8.05 0.41 -12.21
N LEU A 14 7.95 -0.92 -12.40
CA LEU A 14 8.88 -1.89 -11.78
C LEU A 14 10.32 -1.70 -12.26
N ILE A 15 10.53 -1.49 -13.57
CA ILE A 15 11.88 -1.24 -14.11
C ILE A 15 12.40 0.11 -13.59
N GLY A 16 11.57 1.15 -13.57
CA GLY A 16 11.91 2.47 -13.04
C GLY A 16 12.30 2.41 -11.56
N SER A 17 11.51 1.75 -10.72
CA SER A 17 11.79 1.63 -9.28
C SER A 17 13.02 0.79 -9.00
N MET A 18 13.28 -0.27 -9.78
CA MET A 18 14.53 -1.05 -9.69
C MET A 18 15.75 -0.20 -10.05
N VAL A 19 15.68 0.61 -11.12
CA VAL A 19 16.77 1.51 -11.51
C VAL A 19 16.98 2.62 -10.47
N CYS A 20 15.91 3.25 -9.99
CA CYS A 20 15.98 4.27 -8.92
C CYS A 20 16.56 3.70 -7.63
N PHE A 21 16.17 2.49 -7.23
CA PHE A 21 16.75 1.80 -6.08
C PHE A 21 18.25 1.57 -6.26
N VAL A 22 18.67 0.92 -7.36
CA VAL A 22 20.09 0.62 -7.61
C VAL A 22 20.94 1.89 -7.71
N VAL A 23 20.50 2.90 -8.44
CA VAL A 23 21.22 4.18 -8.58
C VAL A 23 21.26 4.93 -7.25
N GLY A 24 20.14 5.00 -6.53
CA GLY A 24 20.07 5.62 -5.21
C GLY A 24 20.99 4.94 -4.20
N SER A 25 20.98 3.60 -4.13
CA SER A 25 21.91 2.84 -3.28
C SER A 25 23.37 3.08 -3.65
N ILE A 26 23.74 3.11 -4.93
CA ILE A 26 25.13 3.40 -5.35
C ILE A 26 25.55 4.81 -4.90
N ILE A 27 24.68 5.81 -5.02
CA ILE A 27 24.96 7.18 -4.58
C ILE A 27 25.12 7.24 -3.05
N VAL A 28 24.21 6.63 -2.28
CA VAL A 28 24.27 6.61 -0.80
C VAL A 28 25.52 5.87 -0.32
N LEU A 29 25.83 4.70 -0.88
CA LEU A 29 27.04 3.94 -0.54
C LEU A 29 28.31 4.73 -0.88
N GLY A 30 28.32 5.48 -1.99
CA GLY A 30 29.39 6.39 -2.37
C GLY A 30 29.47 7.68 -1.54
N GLN A 31 28.62 7.85 -0.52
CA GLN A 31 28.66 8.97 0.43
C GLN A 31 28.85 8.49 1.88
N MET A 32 29.11 7.20 2.13
CA MET A 32 29.22 6.65 3.49
C MET A 32 30.27 7.36 4.36
N ASP A 33 31.40 7.80 3.78
CA ASP A 33 32.41 8.57 4.52
C ASP A 33 31.83 9.89 5.07
N ALA A 34 30.99 10.58 4.29
CA ALA A 34 30.33 11.82 4.71
C ALA A 34 29.19 11.59 5.72
N PHE A 35 28.53 10.43 5.68
CA PHE A 35 27.64 10.00 6.78
C PHE A 35 28.44 9.74 8.06
N GLY A 36 29.57 9.02 7.97
CA GLY A 36 30.44 8.75 9.10
C GLY A 36 30.98 10.03 9.72
N ASP A 37 31.62 10.91 8.93
CA ASP A 37 32.18 12.18 9.41
C ASP A 37 31.14 13.11 10.07
N ALA A 38 29.86 13.04 9.67
CA ALA A 38 28.79 13.83 10.27
C ALA A 38 28.20 13.20 11.55
N LEU A 39 28.06 11.88 11.59
CA LEU A 39 27.43 11.11 12.68
C LEU A 39 28.40 10.70 13.80
N ASP A 40 29.70 10.78 13.55
CA ASP A 40 30.79 10.44 14.48
C ASP A 40 31.07 11.62 15.45
N PRO A 41 30.78 11.50 16.76
CA PRO A 41 31.05 12.55 17.74
C PRO A 41 32.54 12.85 17.93
N GLU A 42 33.45 11.91 17.63
CA GLU A 42 34.89 12.16 17.71
C GLU A 42 35.32 13.20 16.66
N ARG A 43 34.65 13.21 15.50
CA ARG A 43 34.94 14.12 14.38
C ARG A 43 34.08 15.38 14.39
N ASN A 44 32.81 15.25 14.77
CA ASN A 44 31.83 16.33 14.75
C ASN A 44 31.46 16.78 16.17
N ASN A 45 32.45 17.04 17.03
CA ASN A 45 32.23 17.72 18.32
C ASN A 45 32.60 19.20 18.27
N ILE A 46 32.11 19.92 19.26
CA ILE A 46 32.50 21.29 19.59
C ILE A 46 33.55 21.27 20.71
N SER A 47 33.47 20.28 21.59
CA SER A 47 34.40 20.08 22.69
C SER A 47 34.43 18.60 23.08
N SER A 48 35.63 18.04 23.26
CA SER A 48 35.85 16.81 24.01
C SER A 48 36.36 17.12 25.41
N ILE A 49 35.92 16.38 26.42
CA ILE A 49 36.42 16.46 27.79
C ILE A 49 36.77 15.04 28.24
N ASP A 50 37.98 14.84 28.74
CA ASP A 50 38.40 13.56 29.30
C ASP A 50 37.90 13.48 30.74
N ALA A 51 37.38 12.33 31.17
CA ALA A 51 36.79 12.14 32.50
C ALA A 51 37.77 12.23 33.69
N GLY A 52 39.03 12.61 33.43
CA GLY A 52 40.01 13.02 34.45
C GLY A 52 40.11 14.54 34.63
N ASP A 53 39.51 15.33 33.74
CA ASP A 53 39.28 16.76 33.88
C ASP A 53 37.79 16.93 34.25
N ASP A 54 37.49 17.17 35.53
CA ASP A 54 36.12 17.14 36.08
C ASP A 54 35.17 18.20 35.46
N GLU A 55 35.71 19.28 34.90
CA GLU A 55 34.95 20.42 34.37
C GLU A 55 35.60 21.06 33.13
N LYS A 56 34.78 21.56 32.19
CA LYS A 56 35.26 22.31 31.03
C LYS A 56 34.28 23.37 30.56
N ALA A 57 34.77 24.60 30.41
CA ALA A 57 33.99 25.70 29.83
C ALA A 57 33.87 25.55 28.29
N ILE A 58 32.66 25.77 27.78
CA ILE A 58 32.29 25.65 26.37
C ILE A 58 31.60 26.97 25.94
N ILE A 59 31.89 27.43 24.73
CA ILE A 59 31.24 28.59 24.11
C ILE A 59 30.32 28.08 23.01
N ILE A 60 29.09 28.57 23.00
CA ILE A 60 28.02 28.18 22.06
C ILE A 60 27.73 29.34 21.13
N ASP A 61 28.15 29.20 19.87
CA ASP A 61 28.03 30.25 18.83
C ASP A 61 26.66 30.31 18.15
N ASN A 62 25.81 29.29 18.30
CA ASN A 62 24.49 29.21 17.67
C ASN A 62 23.48 28.62 18.67
N SER A 63 22.27 29.16 18.75
CA SER A 63 21.21 28.51 19.53
C SER A 63 20.75 27.21 18.87
N GLY A 64 20.56 26.14 19.64
CA GLY A 64 20.15 24.85 19.09
C GLY A 64 20.14 23.71 20.12
N CYS A 65 19.98 22.48 19.63
CA CYS A 65 19.99 21.28 20.46
C CYS A 65 21.38 20.62 20.52
N TYR A 66 21.81 20.30 21.73
CA TYR A 66 23.13 19.80 22.09
C TYR A 66 23.04 18.49 22.86
N ARG A 67 24.05 17.65 22.70
CA ARG A 67 24.09 16.31 23.29
C ARG A 67 25.50 15.93 23.71
N ALA A 68 25.60 15.29 24.87
CA ALA A 68 26.83 14.66 25.34
C ALA A 68 26.78 13.16 24.99
N TYR A 69 27.88 12.66 24.41
CA TYR A 69 28.07 11.26 24.05
C TYR A 69 29.29 10.68 24.80
N GLY A 70 29.16 9.45 25.31
CA GLY A 70 30.26 8.64 25.84
C GLY A 70 30.27 7.25 25.21
N VAL A 71 31.13 6.34 25.68
CA VAL A 71 31.11 4.93 25.22
C VAL A 71 30.56 4.04 26.33
N GLU A 72 31.31 3.84 27.42
CA GLU A 72 30.95 3.01 28.59
C GLU A 72 30.83 3.86 29.89
N PHE A 73 30.66 5.18 29.74
CA PHE A 73 30.71 6.16 30.83
C PHE A 73 29.66 5.92 31.92
N GLU A 74 30.11 5.35 33.04
CA GLU A 74 29.34 5.24 34.28
C GLU A 74 29.51 6.51 35.12
N GLY A 75 28.55 7.44 34.99
CA GLY A 75 28.54 8.71 35.70
C GLY A 75 27.36 9.60 35.30
N ASN A 76 27.36 10.83 35.79
CA ASN A 76 26.39 11.87 35.44
C ASN A 76 27.07 13.02 34.69
N VAL A 77 26.34 13.67 33.78
CA VAL A 77 26.82 14.83 33.03
C VAL A 77 25.87 16.00 33.30
N THR A 78 26.39 17.06 33.90
CA THR A 78 25.61 18.26 34.22
C THR A 78 26.15 19.46 33.46
N LEU A 79 25.26 20.41 33.20
CA LEU A 79 25.57 21.62 32.45
C LEU A 79 25.08 22.84 33.24
N PHE A 80 25.94 23.85 33.37
CA PHE A 80 25.64 25.12 34.02
C PHE A 80 25.76 26.26 33.01
N GLU A 81 24.90 27.27 33.11
CA GLU A 81 25.05 28.52 32.35
C GLU A 81 26.14 29.40 33.01
N LEU A 82 26.97 30.09 32.22
CA LEU A 82 28.03 30.96 32.74
C LEU A 82 27.79 32.43 32.37
N ASP A 83 27.45 33.24 33.37
CA ASP A 83 27.42 34.70 33.25
C ASP A 83 28.83 35.27 33.51
N GLY A 84 29.72 35.03 32.55
CA GLY A 84 31.10 35.51 32.55
C GLY A 84 32.06 34.66 33.39
N SER A 85 31.92 34.66 34.72
CA SER A 85 32.73 33.81 35.62
C SER A 85 31.96 33.26 36.82
N ASP A 86 30.68 33.62 36.96
CA ASP A 86 29.78 33.05 37.96
C ASP A 86 28.85 32.02 37.29
N GLU A 87 28.62 30.89 37.96
CA GLU A 87 27.66 29.86 37.54
C GLU A 87 26.22 30.32 37.77
N ASN A 88 25.43 30.43 36.70
CA ASN A 88 24.02 30.82 36.74
C ASN A 88 23.10 29.59 36.69
N GLY A 89 23.28 28.68 37.65
CA GLY A 89 22.39 27.53 37.85
C GLY A 89 22.57 26.38 36.84
N VAL A 90 21.87 25.27 37.12
CA VAL A 90 21.88 24.06 36.29
C VAL A 90 20.88 24.21 35.14
N VAL A 91 21.30 23.90 33.92
CA VAL A 91 20.44 23.82 32.73
C VAL A 91 19.64 22.51 32.78
N GLU A 92 18.30 22.61 32.72
CA GLU A 92 17.44 21.42 32.71
C GLU A 92 17.65 20.58 31.43
N GLU A 93 17.74 19.26 31.59
CA GLU A 93 17.81 18.33 30.45
C GLU A 93 16.50 18.30 29.66
N VAL A 94 16.63 18.35 28.34
CA VAL A 94 15.51 18.26 27.39
C VAL A 94 15.87 17.36 26.21
N LYS A 95 14.91 16.54 25.79
CA LYS A 95 15.10 15.62 24.66
C LYS A 95 15.05 16.36 23.34
N CYS A 96 16.16 16.35 22.60
CA CYS A 96 16.21 16.77 21.21
C CYS A 96 15.21 15.98 20.35
N LYS A 97 14.74 16.57 19.25
CA LYS A 97 13.76 15.94 18.34
C LYS A 97 14.31 14.73 17.57
N LEU A 98 15.64 14.62 17.45
CA LEU A 98 16.34 13.57 16.74
C LEU A 98 17.03 12.62 17.73
N ASP A 99 16.39 11.48 17.99
CA ASP A 99 16.96 10.36 18.76
C ASP A 99 17.59 9.34 17.80
N TRP A 100 18.65 9.75 17.11
CA TRP A 100 19.56 8.85 16.41
C TRP A 100 20.76 8.58 17.33
N ASN A 101 21.12 7.31 17.51
CA ASN A 101 22.37 6.94 18.16
C ASN A 101 23.53 7.30 17.24
N ALA A 102 24.56 7.91 17.80
CA ALA A 102 25.79 8.20 17.09
C ALA A 102 26.68 6.94 17.01
N MET A 103 27.48 6.85 15.95
CA MET A 103 28.32 5.69 15.64
C MET A 103 29.59 6.15 14.94
N SER A 104 30.72 5.51 15.26
CA SER A 104 32.00 5.77 14.59
C SER A 104 31.90 5.44 13.09
N ILE A 105 32.70 6.12 12.27
CA ILE A 105 32.80 5.89 10.81
C ILE A 105 33.12 4.43 10.43
N ASP A 106 33.81 3.68 11.30
CA ASP A 106 34.13 2.26 11.09
C ASP A 106 33.05 1.28 11.57
N GLY A 107 32.01 1.80 12.26
CA GLY A 107 30.93 1.02 12.85
C GLY A 107 31.35 0.16 14.05
N SER A 108 32.53 0.36 14.64
CA SER A 108 33.03 -0.45 15.76
C SER A 108 32.63 0.09 17.14
N VAL A 109 32.43 1.42 17.24
CA VAL A 109 32.01 2.12 18.45
C VAL A 109 30.59 2.66 18.26
N GLU A 110 29.67 2.24 19.14
CA GLU A 110 28.37 2.88 19.33
C GLU A 110 28.47 3.81 20.54
N TYR A 111 27.98 5.04 20.41
CA TYR A 111 28.06 6.03 21.48
C TYR A 111 26.76 6.09 22.28
N THR A 112 26.89 6.07 23.60
CA THR A 112 25.77 6.21 24.54
C THR A 112 25.44 7.69 24.77
N ILE A 113 24.15 8.01 24.87
CA ILE A 113 23.67 9.38 25.12
C ILE A 113 23.70 9.62 26.63
N LEU A 114 24.53 10.55 27.08
CA LEU A 114 24.69 10.86 28.51
C LEU A 114 23.75 11.98 28.99
N GLY A 115 23.46 12.95 28.12
CA GLY A 115 22.54 14.05 28.42
C GLY A 115 22.20 14.85 27.16
N SER A 116 21.14 15.65 27.20
CA SER A 116 20.70 16.49 26.06
C SER A 116 20.07 17.79 26.56
N TRP A 117 20.36 18.90 25.87
CA TRP A 117 19.95 20.25 26.26
C TRP A 117 19.62 21.11 25.04
N GLU A 118 18.71 22.07 25.21
CA GLU A 118 18.42 23.11 24.22
C GLU A 118 19.06 24.41 24.72
N LEU A 119 20.08 24.90 24.01
CA LEU A 119 20.95 25.99 24.47
C LEU A 119 20.81 27.23 23.61
N SER A 120 20.87 28.40 24.23
CA SER A 120 21.06 29.70 23.59
C SER A 120 22.54 30.02 23.36
N GLU A 121 22.82 30.99 22.49
CA GLU A 121 24.16 31.56 22.32
C GLU A 121 24.71 32.09 23.66
N GLY A 122 25.87 31.61 24.10
CA GLY A 122 26.37 31.87 25.45
C GLY A 122 27.59 31.04 25.85
N ALA A 123 28.03 31.20 27.10
CA ALA A 123 29.05 30.36 27.72
C ALA A 123 28.40 29.39 28.71
N TYR A 124 28.90 28.17 28.78
CA TYR A 124 28.40 27.12 29.66
C TYR A 124 29.56 26.32 30.27
N LEU A 125 29.35 25.76 31.45
CA LEU A 125 30.28 24.82 32.09
C LEU A 125 29.70 23.42 31.98
N LEU A 126 30.42 22.52 31.31
CA LEU A 126 30.12 21.10 31.30
C LEU A 126 30.89 20.44 32.44
N GLN A 127 30.18 19.78 33.36
CA GLN A 127 30.76 19.10 34.52
C GLN A 127 30.44 17.60 34.45
N LEU A 128 31.46 16.78 34.64
CA LEU A 128 31.38 15.32 34.66
C LEU A 128 31.48 14.84 36.11
N GLU A 129 30.52 14.02 36.55
CA GLU A 129 30.60 13.32 37.84
C GLU A 129 30.78 11.82 37.59
N CYS A 130 32.00 11.32 37.79
CA CYS A 130 32.35 9.92 37.55
C CYS A 130 31.90 9.02 38.72
N GLU A 131 31.08 7.99 38.45
CA GLU A 131 30.69 6.98 39.45
C GLU A 131 31.30 5.61 39.13
N GLY A 132 32.63 5.53 39.01
CA GLY A 132 33.32 4.25 38.86
C GLY A 132 34.60 4.31 38.03
N THR A 133 34.66 3.46 37.00
CA THR A 133 35.85 3.27 36.14
C THR A 133 35.91 4.20 34.93
N CYS A 134 35.13 5.27 34.91
CA CYS A 134 35.03 6.16 33.75
C CYS A 134 36.28 7.01 33.47
N ALA A 135 37.25 7.08 34.39
CA ALA A 135 38.41 8.00 34.35
C ALA A 135 39.39 7.90 33.15
N ASN A 136 39.19 6.96 32.22
CA ASN A 136 39.94 6.89 30.95
C ASN A 136 39.06 7.16 29.71
N GLU A 137 37.81 7.57 29.90
CA GLU A 137 36.87 7.85 28.83
C GLU A 137 36.82 9.33 28.48
N THR A 138 36.57 9.60 27.21
CA THR A 138 36.31 10.95 26.71
C THR A 138 34.81 11.10 26.50
N VAL A 139 34.26 12.24 26.92
CA VAL A 139 32.89 12.65 26.61
C VAL A 139 32.93 13.71 25.52
N TRP A 140 32.18 13.49 24.44
CA TRP A 140 32.09 14.39 23.30
C TRP A 140 30.80 15.20 23.35
N PHE A 141 30.94 16.52 23.32
CA PHE A 141 29.84 17.46 23.29
C PHE A 141 29.62 17.98 21.86
N THR A 142 28.43 17.73 21.30
CA THR A 142 28.11 18.04 19.90
C THR A 142 26.76 18.73 19.73
N SER A 143 26.60 19.43 18.60
CA SER A 143 25.34 20.04 18.16
C SER A 143 24.61 19.09 17.21
N ILE A 144 23.39 18.70 17.60
CA ILE A 144 22.53 17.84 16.80
C ILE A 144 22.01 18.57 15.56
N ASP A 145 21.72 19.86 15.69
CA ASP A 145 21.27 20.68 14.56
C ASP A 145 22.38 20.89 13.53
N LYS A 146 23.64 20.98 13.97
CA LYS A 146 24.81 20.96 13.06
C LYS A 146 24.89 19.64 12.30
N MET A 147 24.83 18.51 13.00
CA MET A 147 24.82 17.16 12.41
C MET A 147 23.69 16.97 11.39
N GLU A 148 22.48 17.45 11.68
CA GLU A 148 21.36 17.48 10.73
C GLU A 148 21.70 18.35 9.49
N SER A 149 22.22 19.56 9.72
CA SER A 149 22.52 20.53 8.66
C SER A 149 23.65 20.08 7.73
N ASP A 150 24.68 19.40 8.25
CA ASP A 150 25.78 18.87 7.44
C ASP A 150 25.29 17.68 6.58
N LEU A 151 24.41 16.84 7.12
CA LEU A 151 23.82 15.71 6.40
C LEU A 151 22.85 16.15 5.29
N MET A 152 21.98 17.13 5.58
CA MET A 152 21.11 17.76 4.57
C MET A 152 21.87 18.71 3.64
N GLY A 153 23.04 19.20 4.04
CA GLY A 153 23.88 20.10 3.26
C GLY A 153 24.44 19.46 1.99
N SER A 154 24.60 18.13 1.95
CA SER A 154 25.08 17.40 0.78
C SER A 154 23.94 17.10 -0.22
N PRO A 155 23.93 17.70 -1.43
CA PRO A 155 22.90 17.42 -2.43
C PRO A 155 22.94 15.96 -2.91
N MET A 156 24.11 15.32 -2.88
CA MET A 156 24.25 13.91 -3.25
C MET A 156 23.59 12.98 -2.24
N ILE A 157 23.68 13.30 -0.94
CA ILE A 157 22.97 12.54 0.10
C ILE A 157 21.46 12.67 -0.09
N ILE A 158 20.92 13.88 -0.27
CA ILE A 158 19.48 14.09 -0.49
C ILE A 158 19.00 13.37 -1.77
N ILE A 159 19.72 13.49 -2.89
CA ILE A 159 19.35 12.84 -4.15
C ILE A 159 19.45 11.31 -4.02
N GLY A 160 20.53 10.79 -3.44
CA GLY A 160 20.71 9.36 -3.22
C GLY A 160 19.63 8.76 -2.31
N ALA A 161 19.39 9.38 -1.16
CA ALA A 161 18.39 8.95 -0.19
C ALA A 161 16.98 9.00 -0.78
N SER A 162 16.59 10.10 -1.44
CA SER A 162 15.26 10.21 -2.07
C SER A 162 15.05 9.16 -3.17
N PHE A 163 16.02 8.95 -4.08
CA PHE A 163 15.92 7.91 -5.11
C PHE A 163 15.86 6.50 -4.53
N CYS A 164 16.63 6.23 -3.47
CA CYS A 164 16.60 4.96 -2.74
C CYS A 164 15.22 4.72 -2.11
N CYS A 165 14.67 5.70 -1.37
CA CYS A 165 13.35 5.63 -0.77
C CYS A 165 12.23 5.49 -1.82
N PHE A 166 12.27 6.24 -2.92
CA PHE A 166 11.31 6.06 -4.02
C PHE A 166 11.41 4.65 -4.61
N GLY A 167 12.61 4.07 -4.75
CA GLY A 167 12.79 2.68 -5.10
C GLY A 167 12.08 1.73 -4.13
N ILE A 168 12.37 1.85 -2.83
CA ILE A 168 11.80 1.02 -1.76
C ILE A 168 10.27 1.09 -1.70
N PHE A 169 9.66 2.27 -1.86
CA PHE A 169 8.20 2.41 -1.85
C PHE A 169 7.52 1.97 -3.15
N LEU A 170 8.14 2.20 -4.32
CA LEU A 170 7.54 1.86 -5.61
C LEU A 170 7.72 0.39 -6.00
N LEU A 171 8.75 -0.31 -5.52
CA LEU A 171 8.95 -1.75 -5.73
C LEU A 171 7.72 -2.60 -5.30
N PRO A 172 7.25 -2.58 -4.04
CA PRO A 172 6.10 -3.37 -3.61
C PRO A 172 4.80 -2.95 -4.34
N LEU A 173 4.59 -1.64 -4.55
CA LEU A 173 3.44 -1.14 -5.31
C LEU A 173 3.41 -1.68 -6.75
N SER A 174 4.56 -1.70 -7.42
CA SER A 174 4.70 -2.22 -8.79
C SER A 174 4.43 -3.73 -8.87
N GLY A 175 4.87 -4.50 -7.87
CA GLY A 175 4.60 -5.93 -7.76
C GLY A 175 3.12 -6.24 -7.61
N VAL A 176 2.41 -5.49 -6.76
CA VAL A 176 0.95 -5.61 -6.57
C VAL A 176 0.20 -5.27 -7.86
N LEU A 177 0.56 -4.17 -8.54
CA LEU A 177 -0.05 -3.79 -9.83
C LEU A 177 0.20 -4.83 -10.93
N LEU A 178 1.37 -5.47 -10.95
CA LEU A 178 1.68 -6.56 -11.88
C LEU A 178 0.85 -7.82 -11.58
N ALA A 179 0.65 -8.19 -10.31
CA ALA A 179 -0.19 -9.33 -9.94
C ALA A 179 -1.64 -9.14 -10.39
N PHE A 180 -2.26 -7.99 -10.09
CA PHE A 180 -3.61 -7.67 -10.56
C PHE A 180 -3.72 -7.60 -12.09
N SER A 181 -2.67 -7.11 -12.78
CA SER A 181 -2.62 -7.12 -14.25
C SER A 181 -2.51 -8.52 -14.86
N GLN A 182 -1.99 -9.51 -14.12
CA GLN A 182 -1.88 -10.90 -14.58
C GLN A 182 -3.16 -11.69 -14.33
N ASN A 183 -3.85 -11.48 -13.20
CA ASN A 183 -5.09 -12.17 -12.88
C ASN A 183 -6.23 -11.90 -13.88
N LYS A 184 -6.22 -10.76 -14.60
CA LYS A 184 -7.17 -10.48 -15.69
C LYS A 184 -7.03 -11.39 -16.93
N LYS A 185 -6.05 -12.31 -16.97
CA LYS A 185 -5.77 -13.17 -18.14
C LYS A 185 -6.43 -14.55 -18.11
N GLN A 186 -7.06 -14.95 -17.00
CA GLN A 186 -7.92 -16.14 -17.03
C GLN A 186 -9.28 -15.79 -17.64
N SER A 187 -9.27 -15.45 -18.93
CA SER A 187 -10.45 -15.51 -19.78
C SER A 187 -10.78 -16.98 -20.03
N VAL A 188 -11.38 -17.62 -19.04
CA VAL A 188 -11.84 -19.00 -19.13
C VAL A 188 -12.93 -19.05 -20.21
N MET A 189 -12.60 -19.58 -21.38
CA MET A 189 -13.61 -19.89 -22.38
C MET A 189 -14.34 -21.14 -21.92
N MET A 190 -15.61 -20.99 -21.55
CA MET A 190 -16.49 -22.10 -21.23
C MET A 190 -16.97 -22.71 -22.54
N VAL A 191 -16.73 -24.00 -22.75
CA VAL A 191 -17.34 -24.77 -23.84
C VAL A 191 -18.46 -25.62 -23.25
N VAL A 192 -19.62 -25.61 -23.91
CA VAL A 192 -20.75 -26.48 -23.59
C VAL A 192 -20.41 -27.89 -24.08
N GLY A 193 -20.30 -28.86 -23.17
CA GLY A 193 -20.18 -30.27 -23.52
C GLY A 193 -21.47 -30.83 -24.12
N PRO A 194 -21.43 -32.02 -24.75
CA PRO A 194 -22.61 -32.62 -25.38
C PRO A 194 -23.77 -32.84 -24.39
N ASP A 195 -23.47 -33.01 -23.10
CA ASP A 195 -24.45 -33.18 -22.01
C ASP A 195 -25.06 -31.84 -21.51
N GLY A 196 -24.81 -30.73 -22.21
CA GLY A 196 -25.27 -29.38 -21.82
C GLY A 196 -24.46 -28.73 -20.68
N ASN A 197 -23.44 -29.41 -20.15
CA ASN A 197 -22.68 -28.95 -18.99
C ASN A 197 -21.48 -28.07 -19.40
N LEU A 198 -21.18 -27.02 -18.63
CA LEU A 198 -20.16 -26.02 -18.98
C LEU A 198 -18.77 -26.45 -18.47
N MET A 199 -17.85 -26.77 -19.39
CA MET A 199 -16.46 -27.10 -19.05
C MET A 199 -15.52 -25.92 -19.29
N PRO A 200 -14.66 -25.55 -18.30
CA PRO A 200 -13.69 -24.48 -18.45
C PRO A 200 -12.46 -24.94 -19.25
N LEU A 201 -12.15 -24.29 -20.37
CA LEU A 201 -10.85 -24.48 -21.03
C LEU A 201 -9.79 -23.70 -20.24
N THR A 202 -9.09 -24.39 -19.34
CA THR A 202 -8.05 -23.82 -18.47
C THR A 202 -6.67 -23.78 -19.11
N ASP A 203 -6.46 -24.44 -20.26
CA ASP A 203 -5.23 -24.36 -21.04
C ASP A 203 -5.54 -24.27 -22.55
N LEU A 204 -4.98 -23.25 -23.19
CA LEU A 204 -5.21 -22.92 -24.62
C LEU A 204 -4.07 -23.41 -25.53
N THR A 205 -3.27 -24.36 -25.06
CA THR A 205 -2.28 -25.06 -25.89
C THR A 205 -3.00 -25.81 -27.03
N PRO A 206 -2.50 -25.74 -28.28
CA PRO A 206 -3.22 -26.26 -29.45
C PRO A 206 -3.46 -27.77 -29.38
N ASP A 207 -2.56 -28.51 -28.73
CA ASP A 207 -2.68 -29.96 -28.53
C ASP A 207 -3.86 -30.32 -27.61
N ASN A 208 -3.99 -29.63 -26.46
CA ASN A 208 -5.08 -29.85 -25.50
C ASN A 208 -6.45 -29.48 -26.10
N VAL A 209 -6.52 -28.38 -26.87
CA VAL A 209 -7.75 -27.99 -27.60
C VAL A 209 -8.14 -29.06 -28.62
N GLN A 210 -7.19 -29.61 -29.36
CA GLN A 210 -7.46 -30.62 -30.37
C GLN A 210 -7.89 -31.96 -29.74
N GLU A 211 -7.28 -32.34 -28.61
CA GLU A 211 -7.64 -33.57 -27.88
C GLU A 211 -9.04 -33.48 -27.25
N GLN A 212 -9.42 -32.32 -26.71
CA GLN A 212 -10.78 -32.07 -26.19
C GLN A 212 -11.85 -32.00 -27.31
N ILE A 213 -11.52 -31.46 -28.49
CA ILE A 213 -12.41 -31.57 -29.67
C ILE A 213 -12.59 -33.03 -30.09
N ASN A 214 -11.52 -33.84 -29.99
CA ASN A 214 -11.57 -35.26 -30.36
C ASN A 214 -12.34 -36.14 -29.35
N SER A 215 -12.43 -35.75 -28.07
CA SER A 215 -13.30 -36.44 -27.10
C SER A 215 -14.78 -36.08 -27.29
N ILE A 216 -15.11 -34.80 -27.48
CA ILE A 216 -16.50 -34.35 -27.75
C ILE A 216 -17.07 -35.08 -28.99
N ASN A 217 -16.28 -35.25 -30.05
CA ASN A 217 -16.70 -35.98 -31.25
C ASN A 217 -16.82 -37.50 -31.08
N ARG A 218 -16.34 -38.09 -29.98
CA ARG A 218 -16.50 -39.53 -29.67
C ARG A 218 -17.78 -39.81 -28.90
N ASP A 219 -18.14 -38.97 -27.93
CA ASP A 219 -19.35 -39.17 -27.12
C ASP A 219 -20.62 -38.74 -27.87
N ALA A 220 -20.52 -37.80 -28.83
CA ALA A 220 -21.65 -37.39 -29.67
C ALA A 220 -22.21 -38.51 -30.59
N THR A 221 -21.53 -39.66 -30.71
CA THR A 221 -21.94 -40.76 -31.60
C THR A 221 -23.02 -41.71 -31.03
N ASP A 222 -23.29 -41.68 -29.71
CA ASP A 222 -24.10 -42.71 -29.03
C ASP A 222 -25.50 -42.23 -28.55
N GLY A 223 -25.87 -40.96 -28.80
CA GLY A 223 -27.05 -40.35 -28.16
C GLY A 223 -28.17 -39.81 -29.06
N VAL A 224 -27.92 -39.53 -30.35
CA VAL A 224 -28.89 -38.81 -31.22
C VAL A 224 -29.13 -39.51 -32.54
N GLY A 225 -30.39 -39.88 -32.81
CA GLY A 225 -30.83 -40.55 -34.04
C GLY A 225 -30.86 -39.67 -35.30
N PHE A 226 -30.05 -38.62 -35.36
CA PHE A 226 -30.02 -37.63 -36.45
C PHE A 226 -28.56 -37.25 -36.76
N ASP A 227 -28.11 -37.52 -37.99
CA ASP A 227 -26.77 -37.13 -38.44
C ASP A 227 -26.77 -35.66 -38.90
N VAL A 228 -26.21 -34.79 -38.07
CA VAL A 228 -26.12 -33.33 -38.31
C VAL A 228 -25.35 -32.99 -39.60
N ARG A 229 -24.50 -33.89 -40.12
CA ARG A 229 -23.72 -33.67 -41.34
C ARG A 229 -24.49 -34.02 -42.62
N THR A 230 -25.49 -34.90 -42.54
CA THR A 230 -26.28 -35.36 -43.71
C THR A 230 -27.74 -34.91 -43.66
N GLY A 231 -28.25 -34.55 -42.47
CA GLY A 231 -29.63 -34.14 -42.25
C GLY A 231 -30.64 -35.29 -42.21
N GLU A 232 -30.16 -36.53 -42.04
CA GLU A 232 -30.97 -37.74 -42.14
C GLU A 232 -31.12 -38.45 -40.78
N TYR A 233 -32.31 -39.02 -40.53
CA TYR A 233 -32.60 -39.76 -39.29
C TYR A 233 -32.25 -41.24 -39.45
N MET A 234 -31.47 -41.78 -38.52
CA MET A 234 -30.98 -43.17 -38.57
C MET A 234 -31.98 -44.15 -37.91
N ASN A 235 -32.20 -45.30 -38.55
CA ASN A 235 -33.13 -46.39 -38.19
C ASN A 235 -34.65 -46.09 -38.32
N GLN A 236 -35.15 -46.14 -39.56
CA GLN A 236 -36.59 -46.22 -39.85
C GLN A 236 -37.07 -47.68 -39.98
N GLN A 237 -36.76 -48.55 -39.00
CA GLN A 237 -37.10 -49.97 -39.04
C GLN A 237 -37.98 -50.39 -37.84
N ASN A 238 -39.25 -50.67 -38.15
CA ASN A 238 -40.31 -51.26 -37.30
C ASN A 238 -41.08 -50.34 -36.31
N ASN A 239 -42.41 -50.48 -36.41
CA ASN A 239 -43.47 -50.04 -35.47
C ASN A 239 -43.83 -48.53 -35.45
N VAL A 240 -44.36 -48.05 -36.59
CA VAL A 240 -45.06 -46.76 -36.66
C VAL A 240 -46.51 -46.94 -36.18
N ASN A 241 -46.81 -46.56 -34.92
CA ASN A 241 -48.19 -46.24 -34.53
C ASN A 241 -48.52 -44.83 -35.02
N ALA A 242 -49.51 -44.71 -35.90
CA ALA A 242 -49.86 -43.47 -36.61
C ALA A 242 -50.48 -42.35 -35.73
N GLN A 243 -50.37 -42.47 -34.41
CA GLN A 243 -50.83 -41.47 -33.43
C GLN A 243 -49.69 -40.60 -32.88
N GLN A 244 -48.43 -40.89 -33.22
CA GLN A 244 -47.27 -40.05 -32.87
C GLN A 244 -46.81 -39.13 -34.02
N MET A 245 -47.75 -38.76 -34.90
CA MET A 245 -47.61 -37.63 -35.84
C MET A 245 -48.45 -36.42 -35.41
N ASP A 246 -49.27 -36.55 -34.37
CA ASP A 246 -50.08 -35.48 -33.81
C ASP A 246 -49.44 -35.04 -32.48
N GLY A 247 -48.80 -33.86 -32.46
CA GLY A 247 -48.00 -33.35 -31.34
C GLY A 247 -48.82 -32.96 -30.09
N THR A 248 -50.07 -33.37 -30.02
CA THR A 248 -51.01 -33.10 -28.91
C THR A 248 -50.52 -33.64 -27.57
N GLY A 249 -49.74 -34.73 -27.58
CA GLY A 249 -49.08 -35.27 -26.38
C GLY A 249 -48.03 -34.32 -25.80
N ASP A 250 -47.16 -33.75 -26.64
CA ASP A 250 -46.09 -32.85 -26.21
C ASP A 250 -46.62 -31.47 -25.78
N VAL A 251 -47.77 -31.06 -26.34
CA VAL A 251 -48.52 -29.87 -25.89
C VAL A 251 -49.16 -30.10 -24.51
N GLN A 252 -49.75 -31.27 -24.25
CA GLN A 252 -50.26 -31.61 -22.91
C GLN A 252 -49.15 -31.80 -21.87
N ALA A 253 -47.96 -32.22 -22.28
CA ALA A 253 -46.78 -32.32 -21.42
C ALA A 253 -46.08 -30.96 -21.16
N GLY A 254 -46.61 -29.85 -21.70
CA GLY A 254 -45.99 -28.52 -21.58
C GLY A 254 -44.65 -28.36 -22.31
N THR A 255 -44.28 -29.33 -23.15
CA THR A 255 -43.00 -29.37 -23.86
C THR A 255 -43.05 -28.57 -25.18
N MET A 256 -44.25 -28.37 -25.75
CA MET A 256 -44.50 -27.45 -26.86
C MET A 256 -45.56 -26.42 -26.49
N LEU A 257 -45.36 -25.16 -26.89
CA LEU A 257 -46.36 -24.10 -26.72
C LEU A 257 -47.56 -24.34 -27.64
N THR A 258 -48.75 -24.03 -27.15
CA THR A 258 -49.97 -24.08 -27.96
C THR A 258 -49.97 -23.00 -29.03
N THR A 259 -50.78 -23.18 -30.08
CA THR A 259 -50.92 -22.19 -31.16
C THR A 259 -51.40 -20.83 -30.65
N GLU A 260 -52.25 -20.78 -29.61
CA GLU A 260 -52.64 -19.49 -29.01
C GLU A 260 -51.52 -18.85 -28.16
N GLN A 261 -50.70 -19.64 -27.46
CA GLN A 261 -49.53 -19.11 -26.74
C GLN A 261 -48.48 -18.52 -27.68
N VAL A 262 -48.22 -19.17 -28.83
CA VAL A 262 -47.35 -18.62 -29.88
C VAL A 262 -47.93 -17.32 -30.45
N TYR A 263 -49.26 -17.25 -30.64
CA TYR A 263 -49.92 -16.05 -31.16
C TYR A 263 -49.99 -14.90 -30.13
N ALA A 264 -50.01 -15.21 -28.83
CA ALA A 264 -49.86 -14.23 -27.75
C ALA A 264 -48.43 -13.66 -27.71
N LEU A 265 -47.41 -14.53 -27.79
CA LEU A 265 -46.01 -14.15 -27.85
C LEU A 265 -45.69 -13.26 -29.07
N MET A 266 -46.26 -13.59 -30.25
CA MET A 266 -46.16 -12.74 -31.45
C MET A 266 -46.78 -11.34 -31.29
N ARG A 267 -47.72 -11.16 -30.37
CA ARG A 267 -48.30 -9.85 -30.02
C ARG A 267 -47.58 -9.15 -28.86
N GLY A 268 -46.52 -9.75 -28.33
CA GLY A 268 -45.75 -9.24 -27.18
C GLY A 268 -46.42 -9.50 -25.82
N ASP A 269 -47.47 -10.31 -25.79
CA ASP A 269 -48.30 -10.56 -24.61
C ASP A 269 -47.77 -11.77 -23.82
N VAL A 270 -46.66 -11.55 -23.11
CA VAL A 270 -45.88 -12.62 -22.46
C VAL A 270 -46.62 -13.30 -21.31
N GLU A 271 -47.50 -12.59 -20.60
CA GLU A 271 -48.29 -13.13 -19.49
C GLU A 271 -49.38 -14.12 -19.95
N ALA A 272 -49.88 -13.94 -21.18
CA ALA A 272 -50.83 -14.88 -21.82
C ALA A 272 -50.14 -16.09 -22.47
N ALA A 273 -48.81 -16.04 -22.66
CA ALA A 273 -48.02 -17.14 -23.23
C ALA A 273 -47.46 -18.11 -22.16
N THR A 274 -47.42 -17.71 -20.88
CA THR A 274 -46.98 -18.55 -19.77
C THR A 274 -48.09 -19.49 -19.24
N PRO A 275 -47.81 -20.79 -19.02
CA PRO A 275 -48.74 -21.68 -18.32
C PRO A 275 -48.98 -21.17 -16.88
N GLN A 276 -50.24 -21.13 -16.44
CA GLN A 276 -50.57 -20.71 -15.07
C GLN A 276 -50.28 -21.81 -14.05
N GLU A 277 -49.01 -21.94 -13.67
CA GLU A 277 -48.60 -22.65 -12.46
C GLU A 277 -48.17 -21.64 -11.39
N GLN A 278 -49.01 -21.54 -10.36
CA GLN A 278 -48.83 -20.94 -9.03
C GLN A 278 -47.57 -20.09 -8.79
N GLU A 279 -47.75 -18.76 -8.69
CA GLU A 279 -46.72 -17.82 -8.24
C GLU A 279 -46.15 -18.20 -6.87
N GLN A 280 -45.01 -18.88 -6.87
CA GLN A 280 -44.26 -19.19 -5.65
C GLN A 280 -43.36 -18.00 -5.32
N GLN A 281 -43.82 -17.11 -4.43
CA GLN A 281 -43.07 -15.93 -3.99
C GLN A 281 -41.70 -16.32 -3.44
N VAL A 282 -40.64 -16.02 -4.20
CA VAL A 282 -39.26 -16.12 -3.76
C VAL A 282 -38.96 -14.91 -2.86
N ALA A 283 -38.50 -15.18 -1.63
CA ALA A 283 -38.14 -14.11 -0.68
C ALA A 283 -36.82 -13.42 -1.08
N ASP A 284 -36.76 -12.11 -0.88
CA ASP A 284 -35.59 -11.27 -1.18
C ASP A 284 -34.36 -11.71 -0.35
N PRO A 285 -33.19 -11.99 -0.97
CA PRO A 285 -31.99 -12.44 -0.26
C PRO A 285 -31.26 -11.37 0.57
N PHE A 286 -31.71 -10.11 0.61
CA PHE A 286 -31.05 -9.04 1.37
C PHE A 286 -31.83 -8.57 2.61
N PRO A 287 -31.40 -8.89 3.85
CA PRO A 287 -32.04 -8.38 5.06
C PRO A 287 -31.74 -6.88 5.24
N THR A 288 -32.77 -6.05 5.12
CA THR A 288 -32.66 -4.61 5.39
C THR A 288 -32.69 -4.34 6.89
N SER A 289 -31.56 -3.93 7.46
CA SER A 289 -31.44 -3.59 8.88
C SER A 289 -32.26 -2.35 9.24
N THR A 290 -33.31 -2.53 10.05
CA THR A 290 -34.14 -1.44 10.56
C THR A 290 -33.38 -0.62 11.61
N ILE A 291 -32.97 0.60 11.26
CA ILE A 291 -32.42 1.57 12.24
C ILE A 291 -33.59 2.22 12.97
N GLN A 292 -33.75 1.90 14.24
CA GLN A 292 -34.76 2.46 15.12
C GLN A 292 -34.19 3.70 15.85
N PRO A 293 -34.78 4.91 15.69
CA PRO A 293 -34.28 6.10 16.36
C PRO A 293 -34.65 6.08 17.85
N SER A 294 -33.65 6.23 18.73
CA SER A 294 -33.85 6.41 20.17
C SER A 294 -33.52 7.84 20.62
N SER A 295 -34.18 8.26 21.69
CA SER A 295 -34.35 9.66 22.11
C SER A 295 -33.28 10.19 23.08
N THR A 296 -32.90 11.47 22.94
CA THR A 296 -32.34 12.35 24.00
C THR A 296 -33.39 12.65 25.09
N PRO A 297 -33.05 13.14 26.32
CA PRO A 297 -32.08 14.18 26.71
C PRO A 297 -30.94 13.63 27.62
N SER A 298 -30.09 14.35 28.38
CA SER A 298 -30.07 15.69 29.01
C SER A 298 -28.63 16.27 29.10
N PRO A 299 -28.37 17.52 29.53
CA PRO A 299 -27.10 18.22 29.24
C PRO A 299 -26.04 18.14 30.36
N ILE A 300 -24.78 18.39 29.98
CA ILE A 300 -23.68 18.74 30.89
C ILE A 300 -23.10 20.08 30.42
N ASP A 301 -22.98 21.04 31.34
CA ASP A 301 -22.40 22.37 31.12
C ASP A 301 -20.91 22.28 30.77
N VAL A 302 -20.52 22.87 29.63
CA VAL A 302 -19.12 23.18 29.31
C VAL A 302 -19.04 24.62 28.81
N LYS A 303 -18.23 25.45 29.49
CA LYS A 303 -18.06 26.87 29.18
C LYS A 303 -17.47 27.05 27.77
N PRO A 304 -17.96 28.00 26.95
CA PRO A 304 -17.42 28.24 25.62
C PRO A 304 -16.03 28.88 25.68
N LYS A 305 -15.04 28.23 25.06
CA LYS A 305 -13.73 28.83 24.75
C LYS A 305 -13.84 29.45 23.35
N THR A 306 -13.67 30.77 23.26
CA THR A 306 -13.83 31.55 22.03
C THR A 306 -13.00 30.98 20.88
N GLN A 307 -13.66 30.45 19.84
CA GLN A 307 -13.04 30.21 18.54
C GLN A 307 -12.96 31.53 17.76
N ILE A 308 -11.82 31.75 17.11
CA ILE A 308 -11.59 32.89 16.22
C ILE A 308 -12.12 32.52 14.83
N ASP A 309 -13.03 33.32 14.28
CA ASP A 309 -13.59 33.15 12.94
C ASP A 309 -12.49 33.14 11.85
N ARG A 310 -12.09 31.94 11.39
CA ARG A 310 -11.42 31.79 10.09
C ARG A 310 -12.49 31.74 9.00
N LYS A 311 -12.73 32.90 8.40
CA LYS A 311 -13.63 33.07 7.26
C LYS A 311 -13.12 32.26 6.07
N ILE A 312 -13.77 31.12 5.78
CA ILE A 312 -13.51 30.33 4.57
C ILE A 312 -14.03 31.14 3.37
N PRO A 313 -13.20 31.47 2.36
CA PRO A 313 -13.69 32.10 1.14
C PRO A 313 -14.55 31.09 0.37
N ILE A 314 -15.77 31.49 0.03
CA ILE A 314 -16.66 30.70 -0.83
C ILE A 314 -16.08 30.74 -2.24
N ALA A 315 -15.60 29.60 -2.74
CA ALA A 315 -15.21 29.46 -4.14
C ALA A 315 -16.43 29.68 -5.04
N LYS A 316 -16.25 30.41 -6.15
CA LYS A 316 -17.24 30.49 -7.23
C LYS A 316 -17.01 29.32 -8.18
N ASN A 317 -18.10 28.72 -8.66
CA ASN A 317 -18.08 27.44 -9.38
C ASN A 317 -17.69 27.58 -10.87
N GLU A 318 -16.73 28.45 -11.21
CA GLU A 318 -16.40 28.80 -12.61
C GLU A 318 -15.00 28.30 -13.05
N ASP A 319 -14.08 28.01 -12.13
CA ASP A 319 -12.68 27.64 -12.44
C ASP A 319 -12.47 26.22 -13.00
N TRP A 320 -13.52 25.38 -13.09
CA TRP A 320 -13.39 23.99 -13.55
C TRP A 320 -13.71 23.78 -15.04
N GLN A 321 -14.25 24.78 -15.74
CA GLN A 321 -14.62 24.65 -17.17
C GLN A 321 -13.46 24.90 -18.15
N SER A 322 -12.29 25.37 -17.71
CA SER A 322 -11.18 25.72 -18.59
C SER A 322 -10.22 24.57 -18.94
N TRP A 323 -10.64 23.31 -18.74
CA TRP A 323 -9.79 22.12 -18.92
C TRP A 323 -10.21 21.21 -20.09
N ASP A 324 -11.35 21.49 -20.74
CA ASP A 324 -11.90 20.69 -21.85
C ASP A 324 -11.70 21.33 -23.24
N GLU A 325 -10.95 22.45 -23.35
CA GLU A 325 -10.59 23.10 -24.63
C GLU A 325 -9.08 23.34 -24.75
N ASP A 326 -8.32 22.28 -25.09
CA ASP A 326 -7.08 22.29 -25.92
C ASP A 326 -6.68 20.85 -26.35
#